data_AF-A0A535JUI5-F1
#
_entry.id   AF-A0A535JUI5-F1
#
_cell.length_a   1.000
_cell.length_b   1.000
_cell.length_c   1.000
_cell.angle_alpha   90.00
_cell.angle_beta   90.00
_cell.angle_gamma   90.00
#
_symmetry.space_group_name_H-M   'P 1'
#
loop_
_entity.id
_entity.type
_entity.pdbx_description
1 polymer ?
#
loop_
_entity_poly.entity_id
_entity_poly.type
_entity_poly.pdbx_seq_one_letter_code
_entity_poly.pdbx_strand_id
1 'polypeptide(L)'
;LEGYYYRPRMDKELLRERSQGLIALSACLQGELARAITDEGIEAACAVAEEHRSIFGEGNYYLELMSHGIPEQERVNDGVREVSRRTGVPLVVTNDIHYVHAEDAEAQDVMVCIQSG
;
A
#
# COMPACT_ATOMS: atom_id res chain seq x y z
N LEU A 1 10.43 -1.87 -24.11
CA LEU A 1 9.71 -2.85 -23.27
C LEU A 1 8.57 -2.09 -22.62
N GLU A 2 7.32 -2.48 -22.90
CA GLU A 2 6.16 -1.92 -22.21
C GLU A 2 6.28 -2.18 -20.70
N GLY A 3 5.91 -1.19 -19.87
CA GLY A 3 6.01 -1.30 -18.40
C GLY A 3 7.40 -1.13 -17.79
N TYR A 4 8.50 -1.14 -18.55
CA TYR A 4 9.86 -1.01 -17.99
C TYR A 4 10.48 0.38 -18.24
N TYR A 5 10.76 1.12 -17.16
CA TYR A 5 11.56 2.36 -17.20
C TYR A 5 12.82 2.19 -16.33
N TYR A 6 12.82 2.66 -15.08
CA TYR A 6 13.85 2.32 -14.09
C TYR A 6 13.54 1.04 -13.30
N ARG A 7 12.26 0.71 -13.19
CA ARG A 7 11.74 -0.51 -12.54
C ARG A 7 10.65 -1.11 -13.44
N PRO A 8 10.38 -2.43 -13.34
CA PRO A 8 9.19 -3.01 -13.93
C PRO A 8 7.94 -2.44 -13.24
N ARG A 9 6.94 -2.02 -14.01
CA ARG A 9 5.71 -1.38 -13.54
C ARG A 9 4.50 -2.03 -14.20
N MET A 10 3.37 -1.97 -13.50
CA MET A 10 2.05 -2.31 -14.02
C MET A 10 1.19 -1.05 -14.02
N ASP A 11 0.17 -1.00 -14.88
CA ASP A 11 -0.86 0.04 -14.85
C ASP A 11 -2.21 -0.55 -14.44
N LYS A 12 -3.17 0.34 -14.17
CA LYS A 12 -4.52 -0.06 -13.74
C LYS A 12 -5.33 -0.73 -14.85
N GLU A 13 -5.01 -0.50 -16.12
CA GLU A 13 -5.69 -1.16 -17.24
C GLU A 13 -5.33 -2.65 -17.27
N LEU A 14 -4.04 -2.96 -17.19
CA LEU A 14 -3.54 -4.32 -17.06
C LEU A 14 -4.08 -5.01 -15.81
N LEU A 15 -4.17 -4.31 -14.68
CA LEU A 15 -4.77 -4.88 -13.46
C LEU A 15 -6.25 -5.23 -13.66
N ARG A 16 -7.03 -4.38 -14.35
CA ARG A 16 -8.44 -4.68 -14.68
C ARG A 16 -8.58 -5.93 -15.54
N GLU A 17 -7.67 -6.12 -16.50
CA GLU A 17 -7.69 -7.31 -17.36
C GLU A 17 -7.32 -8.61 -16.63
N ARG A 18 -6.54 -8.52 -15.55
CA ARG A 18 -5.86 -9.67 -14.92
C ARG A 18 -6.15 -9.84 -13.44
N SER A 19 -7.15 -9.16 -12.88
CA SER A 19 -7.45 -9.19 -11.44
C SER A 19 -8.14 -10.46 -10.94
N GLN A 20 -8.63 -11.33 -11.83
CA GLN A 20 -9.39 -12.51 -11.45
C GLN A 20 -8.58 -13.43 -10.52
N GLY A 21 -9.10 -13.64 -9.30
CA GLY A 21 -8.49 -14.51 -8.28
C GLY A 21 -7.39 -13.82 -7.45
N LEU A 22 -7.16 -12.52 -7.64
CA LEU A 22 -6.20 -11.75 -6.85
C LEU A 22 -6.89 -11.04 -5.69
N ILE A 23 -6.22 -11.04 -4.54
CA ILE A 23 -6.53 -10.15 -3.40
C ILE A 23 -5.46 -9.06 -3.39
N ALA A 24 -5.89 -7.80 -3.23
CA ALA A 24 -5.00 -6.65 -3.18
C ALA A 24 -5.15 -5.87 -1.87
N LEU A 25 -4.04 -5.27 -1.43
CA LEU A 25 -3.95 -4.40 -0.27
C LEU A 25 -3.61 -2.97 -0.71
N SER A 26 -3.94 -1.97 0.09
CA SER A 26 -3.66 -0.57 -0.24
C SER A 26 -2.18 -0.15 -0.17
N ALA A 27 -1.29 -1.07 0.24
CA ALA A 27 0.15 -0.89 0.40
C ALA A 27 0.57 0.03 1.55
N CYS A 28 1.89 0.19 1.71
CA CYS A 28 2.55 1.00 2.74
C CYS A 28 2.49 2.51 2.45
N LEU A 29 3.31 3.33 3.13
CA LEU A 29 3.42 4.78 2.93
C LEU A 29 3.67 5.21 1.47
N GLN A 30 4.29 4.36 0.66
CA GLN A 30 4.54 4.66 -0.76
C GLN A 30 3.37 4.28 -1.68
N GLY A 31 2.34 3.63 -1.14
CA GLY A 31 1.12 3.25 -1.84
C GLY A 31 0.29 4.46 -2.28
N GLU A 32 -0.51 4.28 -3.31
CA GLU A 32 -1.33 5.34 -3.88
C GLU A 32 -2.35 5.89 -2.86
N LEU A 33 -2.95 5.02 -2.05
CA LEU A 33 -3.90 5.43 -1.01
C LEU A 33 -3.24 6.35 0.03
N ALA A 34 -2.07 5.95 0.54
CA ALA A 34 -1.33 6.72 1.54
C ALA A 34 -0.94 8.09 1.01
N ARG A 35 -0.45 8.16 -0.24
CA ARG A 35 -0.13 9.43 -0.91
C ARG A 35 -1.37 10.30 -1.11
N ALA A 36 -2.50 9.72 -1.53
CA ALA A 36 -3.74 10.47 -1.65
C ALA A 36 -4.18 11.07 -0.31
N ILE A 37 -4.05 10.32 0.80
CA ILE A 37 -4.33 10.84 2.15
C ILE A 37 -3.46 12.04 2.48
N THR A 38 -2.16 11.97 2.20
CA THR A 38 -1.20 13.02 2.59
C THR A 38 -1.23 14.24 1.68
N ASP A 39 -1.40 14.03 0.38
CA ASP A 39 -1.14 15.06 -0.63
C ASP A 39 -2.45 15.72 -1.12
N GLU A 40 -3.55 14.97 -1.13
CA GLU A 40 -4.83 15.38 -1.75
C GLU A 40 -6.02 15.34 -0.77
N GLY A 41 -5.90 14.60 0.32
CA GLY A 41 -6.90 14.48 1.38
C GLY A 41 -7.85 13.29 1.24
N ILE A 42 -8.77 13.17 2.20
CA ILE A 42 -9.59 11.97 2.38
C ILE A 42 -10.52 11.66 1.21
N GLU A 43 -11.07 12.66 0.51
CA GLU A 43 -11.95 12.40 -0.65
C GLU A 43 -11.20 11.73 -1.79
N ALA A 44 -9.97 12.19 -2.09
CA ALA A 44 -9.12 11.59 -3.10
C ALA A 44 -8.76 10.15 -2.70
N ALA A 45 -8.43 9.93 -1.43
CA ALA A 45 -8.16 8.59 -0.91
C ALA A 45 -9.37 7.65 -1.01
N CYS A 46 -10.59 8.14 -0.74
CA CYS A 46 -11.81 7.36 -0.98
C CYS A 46 -11.97 6.99 -2.46
N ALA A 47 -11.70 7.91 -3.38
CA ALA A 47 -11.76 7.62 -4.82
C ALA A 47 -10.73 6.54 -5.23
N VAL A 48 -9.51 6.60 -4.70
CA VAL A 48 -8.48 5.58 -4.91
C VAL A 48 -8.94 4.21 -4.38
N ALA A 49 -9.49 4.17 -3.17
CA ALA A 49 -9.97 2.94 -2.56
C ALA A 49 -11.11 2.31 -3.37
N GLU A 50 -12.06 3.12 -3.84
CA GLU A 50 -13.17 2.68 -4.66
C GLU A 50 -12.72 2.21 -6.06
N GLU A 51 -11.76 2.89 -6.67
CA GLU A 51 -11.20 2.45 -7.95
C GLU A 51 -10.55 1.08 -7.80
N HIS A 52 -9.70 0.87 -6.79
CA HIS A 52 -9.07 -0.43 -6.55
C HIS A 52 -10.11 -1.50 -6.20
N ARG A 53 -11.11 -1.19 -5.37
CA ARG A 53 -12.22 -2.11 -5.11
C ARG A 53 -12.95 -2.51 -6.40
N SER A 54 -13.14 -1.58 -7.33
CA SER A 54 -13.77 -1.88 -8.63
C SER A 54 -12.91 -2.79 -9.53
N ILE A 55 -11.58 -2.72 -9.38
CA ILE A 55 -10.62 -3.53 -10.14
C ILE A 55 -10.57 -4.97 -9.61
N PHE A 56 -10.44 -5.13 -8.29
CA PHE A 56 -10.24 -6.45 -7.67
C PHE A 56 -11.57 -7.14 -7.27
N GLY A 57 -12.64 -6.36 -7.14
CA GLY A 57 -13.95 -6.84 -6.72
C GLY A 57 -14.17 -6.73 -5.21
N GLU A 58 -15.45 -6.66 -4.82
CA GLU A 58 -15.85 -6.67 -3.42
C GLU A 58 -15.39 -7.95 -2.72
N GLY A 59 -14.82 -7.82 -1.52
CA GLY A 59 -14.22 -8.94 -0.77
C GLY A 59 -12.77 -9.27 -1.15
N ASN A 60 -12.21 -8.64 -2.19
CA ASN A 60 -10.84 -8.88 -2.67
C ASN A 60 -9.91 -7.67 -2.54
N TYR A 61 -10.38 -6.58 -1.93
CA TYR A 61 -9.55 -5.39 -1.66
C TYR A 61 -9.70 -4.96 -0.21
N TYR A 62 -8.56 -4.68 0.43
CA TYR A 62 -8.47 -4.32 1.86
C TYR A 62 -7.57 -3.11 2.02
N LEU A 63 -7.91 -2.22 2.96
CA LEU A 63 -7.04 -1.11 3.33
C LEU A 63 -6.07 -1.57 4.43
N GLU A 64 -4.80 -1.31 4.20
CA GLU A 64 -3.69 -1.84 4.97
C GLU A 64 -3.24 -0.87 6.06
N LEU A 65 -3.08 -1.39 7.27
CA LEU A 65 -2.58 -0.67 8.43
C LEU A 65 -1.24 -1.27 8.87
N MET A 66 -0.27 -0.42 9.15
CA MET A 66 1.06 -0.78 9.63
C MET A 66 1.46 0.15 10.78
N SER A 67 2.32 -0.29 11.71
CA SER A 67 2.77 0.55 12.82
C SER A 67 4.23 0.25 13.18
N HIS A 68 5.12 1.17 12.80
CA HIS A 68 6.55 1.06 13.00
C HIS A 68 7.13 2.23 13.83
N GLY A 69 6.28 3.01 14.50
CA GLY A 69 6.70 4.19 15.28
C GLY A 69 7.09 5.41 14.44
N ILE A 70 6.70 5.43 13.16
CA ILE A 70 6.95 6.54 12.23
C ILE A 70 5.77 7.53 12.32
N PRO A 71 5.98 8.81 12.64
CA PRO A 71 4.88 9.79 12.79
C PRO A 71 3.99 9.92 11.55
N GLU A 72 4.57 9.84 10.36
CA GLU A 72 3.84 9.87 9.09
C GLU A 72 2.90 8.67 8.95
N GLN A 73 3.32 7.49 9.42
CA GLN A 73 2.49 6.28 9.42
C GLN A 73 1.29 6.42 10.34
N GLU A 74 1.44 7.08 11.50
CA GLU A 74 0.32 7.33 12.41
C GLU A 74 -0.75 8.21 11.74
N ARG A 75 -0.33 9.28 11.07
CA ARG A 75 -1.24 10.17 10.32
C ARG A 75 -1.94 9.44 9.18
N VAL A 76 -1.22 8.61 8.44
CA VAL A 76 -1.80 7.79 7.36
C VAL A 76 -2.78 6.77 7.94
N ASN A 77 -2.47 6.12 9.06
CA ASN A 77 -3.37 5.15 9.70
C ASN A 77 -4.71 5.77 10.11
N ASP A 78 -4.72 7.00 10.62
CA ASP A 78 -5.95 7.73 10.92
C ASP A 78 -6.77 7.98 9.65
N GLY A 79 -6.11 8.38 8.56
CA GLY A 79 -6.74 8.54 7.25
C GLY A 79 -7.29 7.24 6.69
N VAL A 80 -6.54 6.13 6.78
CA VAL A 80 -6.97 4.80 6.33
C VAL A 80 -8.22 4.33 7.10
N ARG A 81 -8.27 4.55 8.42
CA ARG A 81 -9.46 4.26 9.23
C ARG A 81 -10.65 5.08 8.78
N GLU A 82 -10.45 6.36 8.48
CA GLU A 82 -11.52 7.23 7.99
C GLU A 82 -12.04 6.78 6.61
N VAL A 83 -11.14 6.45 5.68
CA VAL A 83 -11.51 5.93 4.36
C VAL A 83 -12.29 4.62 4.50
N SER A 84 -11.87 3.72 5.39
CA SER A 84 -12.61 2.48 5.68
C SER A 84 -14.03 2.77 6.18
N ARG A 85 -14.21 3.69 7.14
CA ARG A 85 -15.55 4.06 7.63
C ARG A 85 -16.46 4.61 6.52
N ARG A 86 -15.90 5.37 5.57
CA ARG A 86 -16.67 6.05 4.52
C ARG A 86 -17.02 5.15 3.35
N THR A 87 -16.11 4.28 2.95
CA THR A 87 -16.26 3.40 1.76
C THR A 87 -16.80 2.02 2.11
N GLY A 88 -16.66 1.61 3.38
CA GLY A 88 -16.95 0.26 3.85
C GLY A 88 -15.87 -0.77 3.48
N VAL A 89 -14.75 -0.37 2.86
CA VAL A 89 -13.65 -1.29 2.53
C VAL A 89 -13.03 -1.81 3.85
N PRO A 90 -12.90 -3.13 4.03
CA PRO A 90 -12.38 -3.72 5.26
C PRO A 90 -10.89 -3.40 5.47
N LEU A 91 -10.49 -3.41 6.74
CA LEU A 91 -9.10 -3.19 7.16
C LEU A 91 -8.34 -4.52 7.28
N VAL A 92 -7.03 -4.49 7.03
CA VAL A 92 -6.09 -5.56 7.36
C VAL A 92 -4.84 -4.97 8.00
N VAL A 93 -4.22 -5.70 8.93
CA VAL A 93 -2.97 -5.29 9.58
C VAL A 93 -1.83 -6.14 9.05
N THR A 94 -0.74 -5.49 8.66
CA THR A 94 0.49 -6.13 8.19
C THR A 94 1.71 -5.43 8.79
N ASN A 95 2.92 -5.94 8.52
CA ASN A 95 4.15 -5.42 9.14
C ASN A 95 5.29 -5.14 8.15
N ASP A 96 5.09 -5.34 6.84
CA ASP A 96 6.09 -5.09 5.79
C ASP A 96 7.51 -5.60 6.13
N ILE A 97 7.59 -6.88 6.50
CA ILE A 97 8.84 -7.47 7.01
C ILE A 97 9.89 -7.57 5.91
N HIS A 98 11.11 -7.17 6.24
CA HIS A 98 12.29 -7.28 5.37
C HIS A 98 13.36 -8.23 5.93
N TYR A 99 13.13 -8.76 7.13
CA TYR A 99 14.02 -9.68 7.85
C TYR A 99 13.20 -10.59 8.77
N VAL A 100 13.81 -11.70 9.24
CA VAL A 100 13.08 -12.77 9.95
C VAL A 100 12.97 -12.48 11.45
N HIS A 101 14.09 -12.08 12.08
CA HIS A 101 14.16 -11.81 13.51
C HIS A 101 14.55 -10.35 13.78
N ALA A 102 14.15 -9.82 14.93
CA ALA A 102 14.43 -8.42 15.28
C ALA A 102 15.94 -8.12 15.33
N GLU A 103 16.74 -9.12 15.72
CA GLU A 103 18.20 -9.05 15.79
C GLU A 103 18.85 -8.94 14.40
N ASP A 104 18.15 -9.30 13.32
CA ASP A 104 18.65 -9.22 11.95
C ASP A 104 18.61 -7.78 11.38
N ALA A 105 18.09 -6.81 12.13
CA ALA A 105 17.94 -5.43 11.68
C ALA A 105 19.27 -4.78 11.24
N GLU A 106 20.37 -5.06 11.95
CA GLU A 106 21.70 -4.56 11.58
C GLU A 106 22.18 -5.16 10.25
N ALA A 107 21.94 -6.45 10.03
CA ALA A 107 22.30 -7.12 8.79
C ALA A 107 21.48 -6.57 7.60
N GLN A 108 20.20 -6.28 7.80
CA GLN A 108 19.34 -5.62 6.82
C GLN A 108 19.89 -4.23 6.45
N ASP A 109 20.29 -3.42 7.45
CA ASP A 109 20.82 -2.07 7.22
C ASP A 109 22.11 -2.11 6.40
N VAL A 110 23.04 -3.01 6.75
CA VAL A 110 24.28 -3.23 5.98
C VAL A 110 23.98 -3.61 4.52
N MET A 111 23.02 -4.50 4.29
CA MET A 111 22.62 -4.90 2.94
C MET A 111 22.07 -3.71 2.14
N VAL A 112 21.25 -2.85 2.76
CA VAL A 112 20.74 -1.63 2.12
C VAL A 112 21.87 -0.67 1.77
N CYS A 113 22.85 -0.45 2.66
CA CYS A 113 24.03 0.37 2.37
C CYS A 113 24.82 -0.14 1.16
N ILE A 114 25.05 -1.45 1.07
CA ILE A 114 25.74 -2.05 -0.08
C ILE A 114 24.95 -1.81 -1.38
N GLN A 115 23.62 -1.88 -1.32
CA GLN A 115 22.76 -1.66 -2.48
C GLN A 115 22.72 -0.18 -2.92
N SER A 116 22.76 0.76 -1.97
CA SER A 116 22.67 2.19 -2.25
C SER A 116 23.97 2.82 -2.74
N GLY A 117 25.12 2.17 -2.49
CA GLY A 117 26.46 2.70 -2.77
C GLY A 117 26.86 3.81 -1.80
#